data_AF-A0A969AG69-F1
#
_entry.id   AF-A0A969AG69-F1
#
_cell.length_a   1.000
_cell.length_b   1.000
_cell.length_c   1.000
_cell.angle_alpha   90.00
_cell.angle_beta   90.00
_cell.angle_gamma   90.00
#
_symmetry.space_group_name_H-M   'P 1'
#
loop_
_entity.id
_entity.type
_entity.pdbx_description
1 polymer ?
#
loop_
_entity_poly.entity_id
_entity_poly.type
_entity_poly.pdbx_seq_one_letter_code
_entity_poly.pdbx_strand_id
1 'polypeptide(L)' 'MTCQFADFNQAIKLDPESAEPYYNRGLAQRRLGKKQAAIADFKKAAKFYQANNKTDEYQKALKQIKELQ' A
#
# COMPACT_ATOMS: atom_id res chain seq x y z
N MET A 1 9.76 4.39 20.98
CA MET A 1 9.14 5.34 20.03
C MET A 1 9.32 4.75 18.63
N THR A 2 8.24 4.25 18.05
CA THR A 2 8.25 3.09 17.14
C THR A 2 8.81 3.41 15.76
N CYS A 3 10.05 3.00 15.51
CA CYS A 3 10.67 2.99 14.19
C CYS A 3 10.13 1.80 13.37
N GLN A 4 8.84 1.79 13.04
CA GLN A 4 8.19 0.70 12.28
C GLN A 4 8.35 0.90 10.76
N PHE A 5 9.54 1.24 10.29
CA PHE A 5 9.88 1.29 8.86
C PHE A 5 11.01 0.32 8.49
N ALA A 6 11.70 -0.28 9.47
CA ALA A 6 12.94 -1.03 9.21
C ALA A 6 12.72 -2.47 8.72
N ASP A 7 11.69 -3.19 9.18
CA ASP A 7 11.62 -4.64 8.91
C ASP A 7 10.94 -5.04 7.60
N PHE A 8 10.25 -4.13 6.92
CA PHE A 8 9.59 -4.49 5.66
C PHE A 8 10.54 -4.61 4.46
N ASN A 9 11.83 -4.29 4.64
CA ASN A 9 12.84 -4.47 3.59
C ASN A 9 13.21 -5.94 3.35
N GLN A 10 12.90 -6.86 4.28
CA GLN A 10 13.17 -8.29 4.06
C GLN A 10 12.09 -8.98 3.22
N ALA A 11 10.82 -8.52 3.28
CA ALA A 11 9.73 -9.11 2.47
C ALA A 11 9.85 -8.79 0.97
N ILE A 12 10.69 -7.83 0.58
CA ILE A 12 10.98 -7.46 -0.81
C ILE A 12 11.86 -8.51 -1.52
N LYS A 13 12.47 -9.44 -0.79
CA LYS A 13 13.41 -10.42 -1.36
C LYS A 13 12.80 -11.71 -1.90
N LEU A 14 11.50 -11.96 -1.71
CA LEU A 14 10.89 -13.24 -2.11
C LEU A 14 9.88 -13.12 -3.27
N ASP A 15 9.34 -11.94 -3.53
CA ASP A 15 8.59 -11.65 -4.76
C ASP A 15 8.60 -10.12 -4.98
N PRO A 16 9.53 -9.56 -5.78
CA PRO A 16 9.69 -8.12 -5.92
C PRO A 16 8.56 -7.41 -6.69
N GLU A 17 7.57 -8.12 -7.23
CA GLU A 17 6.76 -7.61 -8.35
C GLU A 17 5.27 -7.38 -8.11
N SER A 18 4.71 -7.61 -6.91
CA SER A 18 3.26 -7.36 -6.73
C SER A 18 2.92 -6.31 -5.67
N ALA A 19 2.31 -5.23 -6.17
CA ALA A 19 1.64 -4.19 -5.40
C ALA A 19 0.24 -4.63 -4.91
N GLU A 20 -0.33 -5.70 -5.48
CA GLU A 20 -1.68 -6.19 -5.17
C GLU A 20 -1.86 -6.66 -3.71
N PRO A 21 -0.91 -7.36 -3.07
CA PRO A 21 -1.05 -7.76 -1.67
C PRO A 21 -1.24 -6.56 -0.75
N TYR A 22 -0.51 -5.48 -1.00
CA TYR A 22 -0.64 -4.24 -0.24
C TYR A 22 -1.98 -3.55 -0.51
N TYR A 23 -2.41 -3.49 -1.76
CA TYR A 23 -3.70 -2.90 -2.11
C TYR A 23 -4.88 -3.67 -1.50
N ASN A 24 -4.88 -5.00 -1.61
CA ASN A 24 -5.90 -5.87 -1.02
C ASN A 24 -5.92 -5.80 0.51
N ARG A 25 -4.74 -5.73 1.14
CA ARG A 25 -4.64 -5.54 2.59
C ARG A 25 -5.17 -4.19 3.04
N GLY A 26 -4.89 -3.12 2.29
CA GLY A 26 -5.44 -1.79 2.52
C GLY A 26 -6.97 -1.78 2.42
N LEU A 27 -7.55 -2.48 1.44
CA LEU A 27 -9.01 -2.65 1.32
C LEU A 27 -9.61 -3.41 2.50
N ALA A 28 -8.97 -4.48 2.96
CA ALA A 28 -9.43 -5.24 4.12
C ALA A 28 -9.38 -4.37 5.39
N GLN A 29 -8.29 -3.64 5.62
CA GLN A 29 -8.16 -2.72 6.75
C GLN A 29 -9.17 -1.57 6.70
N ARG A 30 -9.47 -1.05 5.49
CA ARG A 30 -10.53 -0.07 5.27
C ARG A 30 -11.88 -0.61 5.74
N ARG A 31 -12.22 -1.85 5.37
CA ARG A 31 -13.44 -2.54 5.82
C ARG A 31 -13.47 -2.75 7.34
N LEU A 32 -12.30 -2.94 7.96
CA LEU A 32 -12.15 -3.05 9.42
C LEU A 32 -12.17 -1.69 10.14
N GLY A 33 -12.39 -0.57 9.43
CA GLY A 33 -12.36 0.78 10.01
C GLY A 33 -10.96 1.30 10.36
N LYS A 34 -9.90 0.53 10.07
CA LYS A 34 -8.50 0.89 10.34
C LYS A 34 -7.95 1.80 9.25
N LYS A 35 -8.49 3.03 9.16
CA LYS A 35 -8.16 4.00 8.10
C LYS A 35 -6.65 4.29 8.00
N GLN A 36 -5.97 4.52 9.13
CA GLN A 36 -4.54 4.82 9.15
C GLN A 36 -3.67 3.67 8.62
N ALA A 37 -3.99 2.43 8.99
CA ALA A 37 -3.33 1.25 8.46
C ALA A 37 -3.58 1.11 6.95
N ALA A 38 -4.84 1.29 6.53
CA ALA A 38 -5.23 1.19 5.12
C ALA A 38 -4.48 2.21 4.24
N ILE A 39 -4.35 3.45 4.73
CA ILE A 39 -3.56 4.50 4.06
C ILE A 39 -2.10 4.09 3.93
N ALA A 40 -1.49 3.51 4.97
CA ALA A 40 -0.10 3.07 4.91
C ALA A 40 0.11 1.98 3.84
N ASP A 41 -0.82 1.05 3.74
CA ASP A 41 -0.79 -0.03 2.75
C ASP A 41 -1.05 0.46 1.32
N PHE A 42 -2.03 1.35 1.12
CA PHE A 42 -2.25 1.97 -0.18
C PHE A 42 -1.08 2.84 -0.64
N LYS A 43 -0.43 3.57 0.27
CA LYS A 43 0.78 4.34 -0.06
C LYS A 43 1.92 3.44 -0.52
N LYS A 44 2.03 2.25 0.07
CA LYS A 44 3.04 1.27 -0.32
C LYS A 44 2.73 0.67 -1.69
N ALA A 45 1.48 0.26 -1.93
CA ALA A 45 1.02 -0.18 -3.25
C ALA A 45 1.26 0.89 -4.33
N ALA A 46 0.94 2.16 -4.04
CA ALA A 46 1.15 3.28 -4.95
C ALA A 46 2.62 3.45 -5.36
N LYS A 47 3.58 3.32 -4.43
CA LYS A 47 5.02 3.38 -4.77
C LYS A 47 5.43 2.27 -5.75
N PHE A 48 4.90 1.05 -5.56
CA PHE A 48 5.17 -0.05 -6.46
C PHE A 48 4.52 0.15 -7.84
N TYR A 49 3.27 0.63 -7.89
CA TYR A 49 2.61 0.96 -9.16
C TYR A 49 3.34 2.07 -9.92
N GLN A 50 3.84 3.08 -9.22
CA GLN A 50 4.68 4.14 -9.80
C GLN A 50 5.98 3.58 -10.39
N ALA A 51 6.66 2.68 -9.67
CA ALA A 51 7.89 2.04 -10.15
C ALA A 51 7.67 1.15 -11.38
N ASN A 52 6.48 0.56 -11.52
CA ASN A 52 6.09 -0.30 -12.64
C ASN A 52 5.40 0.45 -13.80
N ASN A 53 5.39 1.79 -13.79
CA ASN A 53 4.64 2.63 -14.75
C ASN A 53 3.13 2.29 -14.85
N LYS A 54 2.56 1.68 -13.81
CA LYS A 54 1.13 1.32 -13.72
C LYS A 54 0.31 2.51 -13.23
N THR A 55 0.14 3.49 -14.10
CA THR A 55 -0.51 4.77 -13.78
C THR A 55 -1.97 4.60 -13.36
N ASP A 56 -2.72 3.67 -13.97
CA ASP A 56 -4.12 3.40 -13.61
C ASP A 56 -4.28 2.92 -12.16
N GLU A 57 -3.49 1.93 -11.76
CA GLU A 57 -3.53 1.37 -10.41
C GLU A 57 -2.97 2.35 -9.37
N TYR A 58 -1.98 3.16 -9.76
CA TYR A 58 -1.49 4.27 -8.94
C TYR A 58 -2.59 5.28 -8.62
N GLN A 59 -3.37 5.72 -9.63
CA GLN A 59 -4.48 6.64 -9.43
C GLN A 59 -5.59 6.03 -8.57
N LYS A 60 -5.89 4.73 -8.74
CA LYS A 60 -6.84 4.01 -7.87
C LYS A 60 -6.37 4.01 -6.40
N ALA A 61 -5.11 3.68 -6.15
CA ALA A 61 -4.54 3.69 -4.80
C ALA A 61 -4.57 5.09 -4.17
N LEU A 62 -4.23 6.15 -4.92
CA LEU A 62 -4.34 7.53 -4.45
C LEU A 62 -5.78 7.95 -4.16
N LYS A 63 -6.73 7.55 -5.00
CA LYS A 63 -8.15 7.80 -4.75
C LYS A 63 -8.60 7.17 -3.44
N GLN A 64 -8.20 5.92 -3.19
CA GLN A 64 -8.49 5.23 -1.93
C GLN A 64 -7.88 5.93 -0.71
N ILE A 65 -6.65 6.45 -0.84
CA ILE A 65 -6.02 7.25 0.22
C ILE A 65 -6.84 8.52 0.49
N LYS A 66 -7.25 9.22 -0.57
CA LYS A 66 -8.04 10.47 -0.47
C LYS A 66 -9.43 10.23 0.11
N GLU A 67 -10.06 9.10 -0.18
CA GLU A 67 -11.33 8.68 0.44
C GLU A 67 -11.20 8.36 1.93
N LEU A 68 -9.98 8.08 2.42
CA LEU A 68 -9.71 7.69 3.80
C LEU A 68 -9.10 8.80 4.67
N GLN A 69 -8.68 9.91 4.05
CA GLN A 69 -8.29 11.15 4.72
C GLN A 69 -9.54 11.89 5.21
#